data_AF-A0A494VWZ2-F1
#
_entry.id   AF-A0A494VWZ2-F1
#
_cell.length_a   1.000
_cell.length_b   1.000
_cell.length_c   1.000
_cell.angle_alpha   90.00
_cell.angle_beta   90.00
_cell.angle_gamma   90.00
#
_symmetry.space_group_name_H-M   'P 1'
#
loop_
_entity.id
_entity.type
_entity.pdbx_description
1 polymer ?
#
loop_
_entity_poly.entity_id
_entity_poly.type
_entity_poly.pdbx_seq_one_letter_code
_entity_poly.pdbx_strand_id
1 'polypeptide(L)'
;MKNILKNITQNCRKASWLIEKKQAGYITIREKLELKVHLTSCSGCRMFEQQSILINKLVRDVFRERQITGSIKLDDDFKKKMRDQIIEKLDKT
;
A
#
# COMPACT_ATOMS: atom_id res chain seq x y z
N MET A 1 12.75 -26.97 -9.41
CA MET A 1 12.80 -26.15 -8.18
C MET A 1 14.05 -25.27 -8.04
N LYS A 2 15.28 -25.78 -8.19
CA LYS A 2 16.54 -25.00 -8.02
C LYS A 2 16.57 -23.68 -8.81
N ASN A 3 16.10 -23.68 -10.06
CA ASN A 3 16.12 -22.48 -10.92
C ASN A 3 15.14 -21.39 -10.46
N ILE A 4 14.03 -21.75 -9.83
CA ILE A 4 13.03 -20.78 -9.34
C ILE A 4 13.59 -20.04 -8.12
N LEU A 5 14.15 -20.77 -7.16
CA LEU A 5 14.77 -20.17 -5.96
C LEU A 5 15.92 -19.24 -6.34
N LYS A 6 16.79 -19.67 -7.29
CA LYS A 6 17.85 -18.82 -7.82
C LYS A 6 17.31 -17.51 -8.41
N ASN A 7 16.28 -17.59 -9.25
CA ASN A 7 15.64 -16.42 -9.84
C ASN A 7 15.04 -15.49 -8.78
N ILE A 8 14.41 -16.03 -7.73
CA ILE A 8 13.87 -15.24 -6.62
C ILE A 8 15.00 -14.51 -5.90
N THR A 9 16.08 -15.21 -5.52
CA THR A 9 17.17 -14.62 -4.72
C THR A 9 18.01 -13.58 -5.47
N GLN A 10 18.11 -13.66 -6.80
CA GLN A 10 18.95 -12.75 -7.60
C GLN A 10 18.18 -11.60 -8.27
N ASN A 11 16.85 -11.57 -8.18
CA ASN A 11 16.04 -10.56 -8.85
C ASN A 11 15.62 -9.41 -7.91
N CYS A 12 16.57 -8.51 -7.61
CA CYS A 12 16.32 -7.33 -6.78
C CYS A 12 15.23 -6.41 -7.38
N ARG A 13 15.11 -6.34 -8.71
CA ARG A 13 14.07 -5.53 -9.38
C ARG A 13 12.66 -6.02 -9.02
N LYS A 14 12.43 -7.33 -9.04
CA LYS A 14 11.14 -7.88 -8.63
C LYS A 14 10.91 -7.73 -7.13
N ALA A 15 11.96 -7.89 -6.32
CA ALA A 15 11.88 -7.71 -4.88
C ALA A 15 11.47 -6.28 -4.49
N SER A 16 12.09 -5.25 -5.07
CA SER A 16 11.73 -3.85 -4.80
C SER A 16 10.29 -3.54 -5.23
N TRP A 17 9.84 -4.07 -6.38
CA TRP A 17 8.44 -3.95 -6.79
C TRP A 17 7.47 -4.64 -5.80
N LEU A 18 7.80 -5.83 -5.30
CA LEU A 18 6.99 -6.55 -4.31
C LEU A 18 6.95 -5.82 -2.95
N ILE A 19 8.02 -5.13 -2.56
CA ILE A 19 8.07 -4.30 -1.35
C ILE A 19 7.07 -3.15 -1.45
N GLU A 20 7.05 -2.41 -2.56
CA GLU A 20 6.09 -1.33 -2.76
C GLU A 20 4.65 -1.86 -2.87
N LYS A 21 4.45 -2.97 -3.60
CA LYS A 21 3.15 -3.63 -3.72
C LYS A 21 2.59 -4.06 -2.35
N LYS A 22 3.45 -4.58 -1.46
CA LYS A 22 3.11 -4.93 -0.08
C LYS A 22 2.66 -3.70 0.71
N GLN A 23 3.36 -2.58 0.58
CA GLN A 23 3.03 -1.35 1.31
C GLN A 23 1.76 -0.65 0.82
N ALA A 24 1.44 -0.81 -0.47
CA ALA A 24 0.18 -0.37 -1.05
C ALA A 24 -1.02 -1.27 -0.70
N GLY A 25 -0.79 -2.45 -0.10
CA GLY A 25 -1.85 -3.36 0.35
C GLY A 25 -2.33 -4.39 -0.68
N TYR A 26 -1.68 -4.50 -1.85
CA TYR A 26 -2.15 -5.32 -2.98
C TYR A 26 -1.39 -6.65 -3.16
N ILE A 27 -0.57 -7.06 -2.19
CA ILE A 27 0.29 -8.24 -2.32
C ILE A 27 -0.46 -9.56 -2.07
N THR A 28 -0.25 -10.55 -2.95
CA THR A 28 -0.81 -11.89 -2.77
C THR A 28 0.02 -12.72 -1.78
N ILE A 29 -0.57 -13.81 -1.26
CA ILE A 29 0.12 -14.73 -0.32
C ILE A 29 1.39 -15.32 -0.96
N ARG A 30 1.30 -15.74 -2.23
CA ARG A 30 2.44 -16.30 -2.97
C ARG A 30 3.58 -15.30 -3.12
N GLU A 31 3.26 -14.07 -3.47
CA GLU A 31 4.23 -12.99 -3.61
C GLU A 31 4.87 -12.62 -2.27
N LYS A 32 4.10 -12.65 -1.18
CA LYS A 32 4.63 -12.42 0.17
C LYS A 32 5.67 -13.48 0.56
N LEU A 33 5.42 -14.75 0.22
CA LEU A 33 6.39 -15.83 0.45
C LEU A 33 7.65 -15.65 -0.42
N GLU A 34 7.49 -15.33 -1.70
CA GLU A 34 8.59 -15.05 -2.61
C GLU A 34 9.47 -13.90 -2.10
N LEU A 35 8.84 -12.79 -1.69
CA LEU A 35 9.54 -11.65 -1.10
C LEU A 35 10.28 -12.03 0.18
N LYS A 36 9.66 -12.83 1.06
CA LYS A 36 10.30 -13.30 2.29
C LYS A 36 11.59 -14.07 1.98
N VAL A 37 11.57 -14.96 0.99
CA VAL A 37 12.77 -15.69 0.56
C VAL A 37 13.85 -14.71 0.09
N HIS A 38 13.54 -13.76 -0.78
CA HIS A 38 14.53 -12.79 -1.26
C HIS A 38 15.15 -11.96 -0.12
N LEU A 39 14.33 -11.48 0.83
CA LEU A 39 14.79 -10.67 1.96
C LEU A 39 15.71 -11.43 2.93
N THR A 40 15.63 -12.77 2.98
CA THR A 40 16.61 -13.56 3.75
C THR A 40 18.01 -13.50 3.10
N SER A 41 18.09 -13.46 1.77
CA SER A 41 19.34 -13.52 1.01
C SER A 41 19.94 -12.16 0.63
N CYS A 42 19.17 -11.07 0.63
CA CYS A 42 19.64 -9.77 0.16
C CYS A 42 19.50 -8.67 1.23
N SER A 43 20.62 -8.19 1.78
CA SER A 43 20.65 -7.09 2.74
C SER A 43 20.22 -5.75 2.16
N GLY A 44 20.56 -5.48 0.90
CA GLY A 44 20.17 -4.24 0.21
C GLY A 44 18.65 -4.09 0.12
N CYS A 45 17.93 -5.15 -0.25
CA CYS A 45 16.47 -5.13 -0.31
C CYS A 45 15.82 -5.05 1.09
N ARG A 46 16.46 -5.58 2.14
CA ARG A 46 16.01 -5.35 3.53
C ARG A 46 16.11 -3.88 3.93
N MET A 47 17.23 -3.25 3.62
CA MET A 47 17.42 -1.82 3.90
C MET A 47 16.43 -0.96 3.11
N PHE A 48 16.23 -1.29 1.83
CA PHE A 48 15.23 -0.63 0.99
C PHE A 48 13.81 -0.77 1.57
N GLU A 49 13.41 -1.96 2.05
CA GLU A 49 12.11 -2.15 2.71
C GLU A 49 11.96 -1.23 3.93
N GLN A 50 12.96 -1.16 4.80
CA GLN A 50 12.94 -0.28 5.98
C GLN A 50 12.83 1.20 5.60
N GLN A 51 13.61 1.63 4.61
CA GLN A 51 13.57 3.02 4.11
C GLN A 51 12.20 3.35 3.52
N SER A 52 11.64 2.46 2.71
CA SER A 52 10.34 2.69 2.09
C SER A 52 9.21 2.73 3.11
N ILE A 53 9.23 1.87 4.14
CA ILE A 53 8.29 1.95 5.26
C ILE A 53 8.38 3.30 5.97
N LEU A 54 9.59 3.79 6.25
CA LEU A 54 9.79 5.07 6.90
C LEU A 54 9.26 6.21 6.03
N ILE A 55 9.61 6.26 4.74
CA ILE A 55 9.15 7.29 3.80
C ILE A 55 7.61 7.29 3.73
N ASN A 56 6.99 6.12 3.54
CA ASN A 56 5.54 6.02 3.46
C ASN A 56 4.84 6.41 4.76
N LYS A 57 5.47 6.20 5.92
CA LYS A 57 4.97 6.69 7.20
C LYS A 57 5.04 8.21 7.27
N LEU A 58 6.21 8.79 6.99
CA LEU A 58 6.42 10.24 7.02
C LEU A 58 5.47 10.98 6.08
N VAL A 59 5.27 10.47 4.86
CA VAL A 59 4.33 11.02 3.90
C VAL A 59 2.91 10.99 4.45
N ARG A 60 2.46 9.86 5.02
CA ARG A 60 1.13 9.77 5.64
C ARG A 60 0.98 10.75 6.80
N ASP A 61 1.99 10.90 7.64
CA ASP A 61 1.95 11.80 8.79
C ASP A 61 1.82 13.27 8.33
N VAL A 62 2.59 13.69 7.31
CA VAL A 62 2.46 15.03 6.69
C VAL A 62 1.05 15.30 6.17
N PHE A 63 0.45 14.33 5.46
CA PHE A 63 -0.92 14.50 4.95
C PHE A 63 -2.00 14.39 6.04
N ARG A 64 -1.71 13.69 7.15
CA ARG A 64 -2.61 13.59 8.30
C ARG A 64 -2.61 14.87 9.13
N GLU A 65 -1.44 15.45 9.39
CA GLU A 65 -1.32 16.75 10.07
C GLU A 65 -2.03 17.87 9.29
N ARG A 66 -1.93 17.86 7.95
CA ARG A 66 -2.71 18.78 7.09
C ARG A 66 -4.23 18.58 7.23
N GLN A 67 -4.70 17.34 7.40
CA GLN A 67 -6.13 17.06 7.63
C GLN A 67 -6.61 17.47 9.03
N ILE A 68 -5.73 17.43 10.03
CA ILE A 68 -6.06 17.83 11.42
C ILE A 68 -6.07 19.36 11.56
N THR A 69 -5.17 20.07 10.86
CA THR A 69 -5.01 21.53 10.96
C THR A 69 -5.89 22.32 10.00
N GLY A 70 -6.18 21.78 8.81
CA GLY A 70 -7.23 22.28 7.93
C GLY A 70 -8.33 21.23 7.87
N SER A 71 -9.54 21.56 8.32
CA SER A 71 -10.65 20.63 8.22
C SER A 71 -10.95 20.36 6.74
N ILE A 72 -10.34 19.32 6.17
CA ILE A 72 -10.71 18.78 4.85
C ILE A 72 -12.08 18.13 5.05
N LYS A 73 -13.11 18.96 5.04
CA LYS A 73 -14.50 18.56 5.06
C LYS A 73 -14.92 18.40 3.61
N LEU A 74 -15.69 17.35 3.35
CA LEU A 74 -16.52 17.32 2.14
C LEU A 74 -17.41 18.55 2.18
N ASP A 75 -17.53 19.24 1.04
CA ASP A 75 -18.48 20.33 0.89
C ASP A 75 -19.90 19.85 1.17
N ASP A 76 -20.73 20.74 1.71
CA ASP A 76 -22.06 20.36 2.17
C ASP A 76 -23.00 19.99 1.00
N ASP A 77 -22.79 20.52 -0.20
CA ASP A 77 -23.51 20.10 -1.41
C ASP A 77 -23.22 18.64 -1.77
N PHE A 78 -21.95 18.24 -1.67
CA PHE A 78 -21.54 16.86 -1.92
C PHE A 78 -22.17 15.90 -0.91
N LYS A 79 -22.19 16.26 0.39
CA LYS A 79 -22.85 15.45 1.42
C LYS A 79 -24.34 15.30 1.16
N LYS A 80 -25.01 16.38 0.72
CA LYS A 80 -26.44 16.35 0.41
C LYS A 80 -26.73 15.40 -0.75
N LYS A 81 -26.02 15.55 -1.87
CA LYS A 81 -26.14 14.65 -3.04
C LYS A 81 -25.91 13.19 -2.68
N MET A 82 -24.94 12.91 -1.81
CA MET A 82 -24.66 11.55 -1.36
C MET A 82 -25.82 10.96 -0.54
N ARG A 83 -26.44 11.74 0.36
CA ARG A 83 -27.62 11.29 1.12
C ARG A 83 -28.81 11.01 0.20
N ASP A 84 -29.07 11.91 -0.74
CA ASP A 84 -30.20 11.78 -1.66
C ASP A 84 -30.07 10.48 -2.48
N GLN A 85 -28.87 10.15 -2.95
CA GLN A 85 -28.61 8.88 -3.65
C GLN A 85 -28.78 7.63 -2.77
N ILE A 86 -28.47 7.72 -1.47
CA ILE A 86 -28.65 6.60 -0.53
C ILE A 86 -30.15 6.38 -0.31
N ILE A 87 -30.91 7.44 -0.04
CA ILE A 87 -32.37 7.39 0.16
C ILE A 87 -33.06 6.83 -1.08
N GLU A 88 -32.71 7.34 -2.27
CA GLU A 88 -33.27 6.87 -3.54
C GLU A 88 -33.05 5.35 -3.76
N LYS A 89 -31.92 4.80 -3.31
CA LYS A 89 -31.64 3.36 -3.42
C LYS A 89 -32.38 2.52 -2.39
N LEU A 90 -32.62 3.07 -1.20
CA LEU A 90 -33.38 2.39 -0.15
C LEU A 90 -34.88 2.36 -0.47
N ASP A 91 -35.43 3.45 -1.01
CA ASP A 91 -36.85 3.55 -1.37
C ASP A 91 -37.22 2.72 -2.63
N LYS A 92 -36.23 2.28 -3.41
CA LYS A 92 -36.41 1.39 -4.58
C LYS A 92 -36.34 -0.10 -4.23
N THR A 93 -36.22 -0.45 -2.95
CA THR A 93 -36.24 -1.85 -2.44
C THR A 93 -37.55 -2.12 -1.73
#